data_AF-A0A8D8HMQ2-F1
#
_entry.id   AF-A0A8D8HMQ2-F1
#
_cell.length_a   1.000
_cell.length_b   1.000
_cell.length_c   1.000
_cell.angle_alpha   90.00
_cell.angle_beta   90.00
_cell.angle_gamma   90.00
#
_symmetry.space_group_name_H-M   'P 1'
#
loop_
_entity.id
_entity.type
_entity.pdbx_description
1 polymer ?
#
loop_
_entity_poly.entity_id
_entity_poly.type
_entity_poly.pdbx_seq_one_letter_code
_entity_poly.pdbx_strand_id
1 'polypeptide(L)'
;MFVALAIVCDEFFVPSLDVIIEKLGITDDVAGATFMAAGGSAPELFTSVIGVFVSFDDVGIGTIVGSAVFNILFVIGMCALFSKTLLTLTWWPLFRDCTFYSVSLLTLIYFFRDNLIWWWEALTLFIIYIAYAVFMKFNQQVERCVKKIIYKNKGNAANSSETSMATQPGGSVTSRAASERRSG
;
A
#
# COMPACT_ATOMS: atom_id res chain seq x y z
N MET A 1 31.71 8.63 -5.91
CA MET A 1 30.72 8.07 -6.85
C MET A 1 29.33 7.96 -6.22
N PHE A 2 29.16 7.18 -5.15
CA PHE A 2 27.85 6.99 -4.50
C PHE A 2 27.17 8.29 -4.01
N VAL A 3 27.93 9.21 -3.39
CA VAL A 3 27.39 10.50 -2.94
C VAL A 3 26.91 11.36 -4.11
N ALA A 4 27.66 11.38 -5.22
CA ALA A 4 27.27 12.15 -6.40
C ALA A 4 25.98 11.59 -7.04
N LEU A 5 25.86 10.26 -7.14
CA LEU A 5 24.62 9.61 -7.60
C LEU A 5 23.46 9.88 -6.66
N ALA A 6 23.69 9.85 -5.33
CA ALA A 6 22.66 10.16 -4.35
C ALA A 6 22.15 11.62 -4.49
N ILE A 7 23.06 12.59 -4.67
CA ILE A 7 22.69 13.99 -4.91
C ILE A 7 21.90 14.13 -6.21
N VAL A 8 22.32 13.46 -7.29
CA VAL A 8 21.58 13.52 -8.56
C VAL A 8 20.18 12.91 -8.43
N CYS A 9 20.05 11.80 -7.71
CA CYS A 9 18.74 11.19 -7.45
C CYS A 9 17.84 12.13 -6.62
N ASP A 10 18.38 12.73 -5.56
CA ASP A 10 17.62 13.59 -4.66
C ASP A 10 17.24 14.94 -5.31
N GLU A 11 18.18 15.59 -6.01
CA GLU A 11 17.96 16.93 -6.57
C GLU A 11 17.32 16.94 -7.96
N PHE A 12 17.47 15.88 -8.76
CA PHE A 12 16.96 15.86 -10.14
C PHE A 12 15.91 14.78 -10.36
N PHE A 13 16.15 13.56 -9.89
CA PHE A 13 15.27 12.43 -10.20
C PHE A 13 13.93 12.50 -9.45
N VAL A 14 13.96 12.66 -8.12
CA VAL A 14 12.74 12.75 -7.31
C VAL A 14 11.86 13.94 -7.73
N PRO A 15 12.38 15.18 -7.90
CA PRO A 15 11.56 16.32 -8.32
C PRO A 15 10.99 16.17 -9.72
N SER A 16 11.72 15.52 -10.64
CA SER A 16 11.21 15.26 -11.99
C SER A 16 10.01 14.31 -11.97
N LEU A 17 10.05 13.29 -11.10
CA LEU A 17 8.90 12.40 -10.91
C LEU A 17 7.72 13.16 -10.29
N ASP A 18 7.96 14.00 -9.28
CA ASP A 18 6.91 14.79 -8.64
C ASP A 18 6.17 15.69 -9.63
N VAL A 19 6.89 16.38 -10.53
CA VAL A 19 6.28 17.20 -11.59
C VAL A 19 5.40 16.34 -12.51
N ILE A 20 5.84 15.14 -12.88
CA ILE A 20 5.06 14.22 -13.72
C ILE A 20 3.78 13.79 -12.99
N ILE A 21 3.89 13.43 -11.71
CA ILE A 21 2.78 13.01 -10.85
C ILE A 21 1.76 14.14 -10.71
N GLU A 22 2.22 15.36 -10.47
CA GLU A 22 1.37 16.56 -10.33
C GLU A 22 0.59 16.84 -11.64
N LYS A 23 1.24 16.71 -12.80
CA LYS A 23 0.59 16.88 -14.11
C LYS A 23 -0.43 15.78 -14.41
N LEU A 24 -0.19 14.56 -13.91
CA LEU A 24 -1.11 13.42 -14.06
C LEU A 24 -2.26 13.44 -13.04
N GLY A 25 -2.20 14.27 -12.00
CA GLY A 25 -3.25 14.39 -10.98
C GLY A 25 -3.44 13.11 -10.15
N ILE A 26 -2.36 12.36 -9.94
CA ILE A 26 -2.36 11.09 -9.20
C ILE A 26 -2.14 11.38 -7.70
N THR A 27 -2.76 10.58 -6.83
CA THR A 27 -2.58 10.70 -5.37
C THR A 27 -1.19 10.20 -4.94
N ASP A 28 -0.58 10.85 -3.96
CA ASP A 28 0.77 10.55 -3.45
C ASP A 28 0.97 9.06 -3.11
N ASP A 29 -0.02 8.41 -2.50
CA ASP A 29 0.01 6.96 -2.18
C ASP A 29 0.16 6.08 -3.44
N VAL A 30 -0.49 6.47 -4.55
CA VAL A 30 -0.42 5.75 -5.83
C VAL A 30 0.90 6.08 -6.53
N ALA A 31 1.31 7.33 -6.47
CA ALA A 31 2.52 7.85 -7.08
C ALA A 31 3.79 7.21 -6.51
N GLY A 32 3.87 7.09 -5.18
CA GLY A 32 4.97 6.42 -4.49
C GLY A 32 5.07 4.94 -4.88
N ALA A 33 3.95 4.22 -4.84
CA ALA A 33 3.92 2.79 -5.12
C ALA A 33 3.96 2.41 -6.62
N THR A 34 3.96 3.39 -7.54
CA THR A 34 4.14 3.14 -8.98
C THR A 34 5.34 3.89 -9.55
N PHE A 35 5.29 5.22 -9.65
CA PHE A 35 6.31 6.00 -10.34
C PHE A 35 7.63 6.07 -9.58
N MET A 36 7.60 6.32 -8.27
CA MET A 36 8.83 6.36 -7.47
C MET A 36 9.48 4.97 -7.39
N ALA A 37 8.67 3.93 -7.14
CA ALA A 37 9.14 2.54 -7.12
C ALA A 37 9.70 2.07 -8.47
N ALA A 38 8.95 2.26 -9.57
CA ALA A 38 9.39 1.87 -10.91
C ALA A 38 10.64 2.64 -11.33
N GLY A 39 10.72 3.92 -10.97
CA GLY A 39 11.86 4.76 -11.24
C GLY A 39 13.16 4.25 -10.60
N GLY A 40 13.10 3.88 -9.32
CA GLY A 40 14.27 3.34 -8.60
C GLY A 40 14.72 1.96 -9.11
N SER A 41 13.78 1.10 -9.52
CA SER A 41 14.10 -0.25 -10.00
C SER A 41 14.35 -0.35 -11.51
N ALA A 42 14.10 0.70 -12.29
CA ALA A 42 14.31 0.68 -13.74
C ALA A 42 15.76 0.34 -14.16
N PRO A 43 16.82 0.88 -13.51
CA PRO A 43 18.19 0.50 -13.83
C PRO A 43 18.48 -0.98 -13.57
N GLU A 44 17.99 -1.51 -12.45
CA GLU A 44 18.15 -2.93 -12.09
C GLU A 44 17.41 -3.85 -13.05
N LEU A 45 16.22 -3.45 -13.50
CA LEU A 45 15.47 -4.18 -14.52
C LEU A 45 16.27 -4.21 -15.83
N PHE A 46 16.84 -3.08 -16.25
CA PHE A 46 17.60 -2.99 -17.50
C PHE A 46 18.87 -3.84 -17.47
N THR A 47 19.63 -3.79 -16.37
CA THR A 47 20.82 -4.62 -16.20
C THR A 47 20.46 -6.10 -16.13
N SER A 48 19.35 -6.46 -15.49
CA SER A 48 18.86 -7.85 -15.42
C SER A 48 18.43 -8.38 -16.78
N VAL A 49 17.71 -7.58 -17.57
CA VAL A 49 17.31 -7.95 -18.94
C VAL A 49 18.53 -8.17 -19.82
N ILE A 50 19.48 -7.23 -19.82
CA ILE A 50 20.73 -7.39 -20.59
C ILE A 50 21.52 -8.62 -20.09
N GLY A 51 21.61 -8.81 -18.78
CA GLY A 51 22.31 -9.94 -18.18
C GLY A 51 21.73 -11.29 -18.61
N VAL A 52 20.40 -11.41 -18.71
CA VAL A 52 19.74 -12.63 -19.21
C VAL A 52 20.07 -12.88 -20.69
N PHE A 53 20.09 -11.84 -21.54
CA PHE A 53 20.39 -11.99 -22.96
C PHE A 53 21.88 -12.26 -23.26
N VAL A 54 22.79 -11.83 -22.37
CA VAL A 54 24.23 -11.96 -22.58
C VAL A 54 24.80 -13.21 -21.88
N SER A 55 24.34 -13.52 -20.67
CA SER A 55 24.98 -14.50 -19.80
C SER A 55 24.34 -15.89 -19.81
N PHE A 56 23.18 -16.09 -20.44
CA PHE A 56 22.46 -17.38 -20.58
C PHE A 56 22.42 -18.27 -19.32
N ASP A 57 22.39 -17.67 -18.13
CA ASP A 57 22.53 -18.39 -16.85
C ASP A 57 21.33 -18.14 -15.93
N ASP A 58 20.87 -19.19 -15.27
CA ASP A 58 19.80 -19.18 -14.26
C ASP A 58 20.15 -18.34 -13.00
N VAL A 59 21.39 -17.88 -12.90
CA VAL A 59 21.91 -16.98 -11.85
C VAL A 59 21.15 -15.62 -11.81
N GLY A 60 20.55 -15.22 -12.93
CA GLY A 60 19.79 -13.96 -13.02
C GLY A 60 18.61 -13.86 -12.07
N ILE A 61 17.82 -14.94 -11.92
CA ILE A 61 16.58 -14.91 -11.12
C ILE A 61 16.88 -14.78 -9.62
N GLY A 62 17.87 -15.51 -9.12
CA GLY A 62 18.30 -15.42 -7.72
C GLY A 62 18.80 -14.02 -7.35
N THR A 63 19.44 -13.34 -8.30
CA THR A 63 19.91 -11.94 -8.13
C THR A 63 18.72 -10.96 -8.07
N ILE A 64 17.72 -11.13 -8.93
CA ILE A 64 16.52 -10.28 -8.97
C ILE A 64 15.71 -10.42 -7.68
N VAL A 65 15.42 -11.67 -7.29
CA VAL A 65 14.64 -11.96 -6.07
C VAL A 65 15.42 -11.51 -4.82
N GLY A 66 16.73 -11.76 -4.79
CA GLY A 66 17.62 -11.33 -3.71
C GLY A 66 17.65 -9.80 -3.57
N SER A 67 17.76 -9.05 -4.67
CA SER A 67 17.70 -7.58 -4.66
C SER A 67 16.36 -7.08 -4.11
N ALA A 68 15.24 -7.65 -4.54
CA ALA A 68 13.91 -7.25 -4.08
C ALA A 68 13.74 -7.46 -2.56
N VAL A 69 14.15 -8.63 -2.05
CA VAL A 69 14.10 -8.94 -0.62
C VAL A 69 15.05 -8.03 0.16
N PHE A 70 16.26 -7.78 -0.36
CA PHE A 70 17.20 -6.86 0.27
C PHE A 70 16.64 -5.44 0.33
N ASN A 71 16.04 -4.91 -0.74
CA ASN A 71 15.46 -3.58 -0.75
C ASN A 71 14.37 -3.44 0.31
N ILE A 72 13.44 -4.40 0.38
CA ILE A 72 12.34 -4.36 1.36
C ILE A 72 12.83 -4.50 2.81
N LEU A 73 13.80 -5.37 3.08
CA LEU A 73 14.27 -5.57 4.46
C LEU A 73 15.25 -4.48 4.88
N PHE A 74 16.27 -4.23 4.08
CA PHE A 74 17.37 -3.33 4.42
C PHE A 74 16.99 -1.86 4.23
N VAL A 75 16.41 -1.47 3.08
CA VAL A 75 16.08 -0.05 2.82
C VAL A 75 14.97 0.41 3.77
N ILE A 76 13.87 -0.35 3.88
CA ILE A 76 12.78 0.02 4.80
C ILE A 76 13.27 -0.02 6.26
N GLY A 77 14.07 -1.03 6.63
CA GLY A 77 14.65 -1.12 7.97
C GLY A 77 15.54 0.07 8.32
N MET A 78 16.39 0.50 7.40
CA MET A 78 17.24 1.69 7.56
C MET A 78 16.41 2.98 7.58
N CYS A 79 15.41 3.11 6.72
CA CYS A 79 14.47 4.24 6.75
C CYS A 79 13.76 4.33 8.10
N ALA A 80 13.32 3.19 8.66
CA ALA A 80 12.68 3.15 9.97
C ALA A 80 13.65 3.52 11.12
N LEU A 81 14.90 3.06 11.08
CA LEU A 81 15.91 3.36 12.10
C LEU A 81 16.39 4.81 12.08
N PHE A 82 16.55 5.40 10.88
CA PHE A 82 17.06 6.76 10.71
C PHE A 82 15.96 7.83 10.65
N SER A 83 14.68 7.43 10.59
CA SER A 83 13.59 8.39 10.64
C SER A 83 13.49 9.06 12.01
N LYS A 84 13.60 10.39 12.01
CA LYS A 84 13.38 11.23 13.20
C LYS A 84 11.92 11.66 13.37
N THR A 85 11.05 11.29 12.44
CA THR A 85 9.65 11.71 12.39
C THR A 85 8.72 10.50 12.43
N LEU A 86 7.48 10.72 12.92
CA LEU A 86 6.43 9.71 12.90
C LEU A 86 6.00 9.48 11.44
N LEU A 87 6.32 8.31 10.90
CA LEU A 87 5.84 7.87 9.59
C LEU A 87 4.37 7.44 9.72
N THR A 88 3.46 8.30 9.30
CA THR A 88 2.03 7.99 9.28
C THR A 88 1.69 7.21 8.02
N LEU A 89 1.75 5.88 8.08
CA LEU A 89 1.32 5.03 6.98
C LEU A 89 -0.18 4.80 7.01
N THR A 90 -0.84 5.08 5.89
CA THR A 90 -2.23 4.71 5.68
C THR A 90 -2.33 3.18 5.60
N TRP A 91 -3.17 2.58 6.44
CA TRP A 91 -3.28 1.12 6.54
C TRP A 91 -3.81 0.48 5.24
N TRP A 92 -4.62 1.21 4.47
CA TRP A 92 -5.28 0.70 3.27
C TRP A 92 -4.32 0.45 2.09
N PRO A 93 -3.51 1.41 1.63
CA PRO A 93 -2.48 1.17 0.61
C PRO A 93 -1.46 0.12 1.04
N LEU A 94 -1.00 0.18 2.31
CA LEU A 94 -0.02 -0.79 2.82
C LEU A 94 -0.56 -2.23 2.77
N PHE A 95 -1.77 -2.46 3.25
CA PHE A 95 -2.37 -3.80 3.23
C PHE A 95 -2.55 -4.31 1.80
N ARG A 96 -3.01 -3.44 0.89
CA ARG A 96 -3.14 -3.75 -0.55
C ARG A 96 -1.79 -4.18 -1.13
N ASP A 97 -0.76 -3.35 -0.97
CA ASP A 97 0.54 -3.57 -1.60
C ASP A 97 1.22 -4.83 -1.02
N CYS A 98 1.14 -5.04 0.30
CA CYS A 98 1.59 -6.28 0.93
C CYS A 98 0.84 -7.51 0.39
N THR A 99 -0.48 -7.44 0.21
CA THR A 99 -1.26 -8.57 -0.31
C THR A 99 -0.86 -8.93 -1.74
N PHE A 100 -0.78 -7.94 -2.63
CA PHE A 100 -0.35 -8.17 -4.02
C PHE A 100 1.08 -8.68 -4.09
N TYR A 101 1.97 -8.15 -3.25
CA TYR A 101 3.35 -8.62 -3.15
C TYR A 101 3.44 -10.06 -2.66
N SER A 102 2.71 -10.43 -1.60
CA SER A 102 2.66 -11.81 -1.10
C SER A 102 2.10 -12.79 -2.13
N VAL A 103 1.01 -12.44 -2.84
CA VAL A 103 0.45 -13.29 -3.90
C VAL A 103 1.46 -13.48 -5.03
N SER A 104 2.16 -12.43 -5.45
CA SER A 104 3.18 -12.50 -6.50
C SER A 104 4.35 -13.39 -6.10
N LEU A 105 4.83 -13.23 -4.86
CA LEU A 105 5.95 -14.01 -4.31
C LEU A 105 5.57 -15.49 -4.10
N LEU A 106 4.37 -15.79 -3.61
CA LEU A 106 3.87 -17.15 -3.49
C LEU A 106 3.70 -17.83 -4.86
N THR A 107 3.19 -17.11 -5.86
CA THR A 107 3.06 -17.60 -7.23
C THR A 107 4.43 -17.89 -7.83
N LEU A 108 5.41 -17.01 -7.62
CA LEU A 108 6.80 -17.21 -8.04
C LEU A 108 7.41 -18.47 -7.39
N ILE A 109 7.26 -18.62 -6.07
CA ILE A 109 7.77 -19.80 -5.34
C ILE A 109 7.12 -21.09 -5.85
N TYR A 110 5.83 -21.04 -6.19
CA TYR A 110 5.12 -22.19 -6.73
C TYR A 110 5.70 -22.64 -8.09
N PHE A 111 5.94 -21.71 -9.02
CA PHE A 111 6.57 -22.01 -10.31
C PHE A 111 8.03 -22.47 -10.17
N PHE A 112 8.74 -21.96 -9.17
CA PHE A 112 10.12 -22.36 -8.94
C PHE A 112 10.27 -23.80 -8.43
N ARG A 113 9.18 -24.48 -8.05
CA ARG A 113 9.21 -25.85 -7.53
C ARG A 113 9.79 -26.85 -8.54
N ASP A 114 9.57 -26.61 -9.82
CA ASP A 114 9.99 -27.49 -10.91
C ASP A 114 11.36 -27.08 -11.49
N ASN A 115 12.02 -26.06 -10.91
CA ASN A 115 13.31 -25.48 -11.33
C ASN A 115 13.41 -25.05 -12.80
N LEU A 116 12.27 -24.96 -13.49
CA LEU A 116 12.17 -24.55 -14.89
C LEU A 116 11.04 -23.54 -15.00
N ILE A 117 11.33 -22.36 -15.55
CA ILE A 117 10.32 -21.32 -15.78
C ILE A 117 9.90 -21.35 -17.24
N TRP A 118 8.66 -21.78 -17.50
CA TRP A 118 8.08 -21.75 -18.83
C TRP A 118 7.61 -20.34 -19.19
N TRP A 119 7.57 -20.03 -20.49
CA TRP A 119 7.16 -18.69 -20.95
C TRP A 119 5.75 -18.29 -20.48
N TRP A 120 4.84 -19.25 -20.31
CA TRP A 120 3.49 -19.00 -19.77
C TRP A 120 3.48 -18.66 -18.28
N GLU A 121 4.43 -19.18 -17.49
CA GLU A 121 4.59 -18.86 -16.07
C GLU A 121 5.13 -17.44 -15.90
N ALA A 122 6.13 -17.07 -16.72
CA ALA A 122 6.63 -15.71 -16.83
C ALA A 122 5.53 -14.74 -17.29
N LEU A 123 4.72 -15.14 -18.27
CA LEU A 123 3.58 -14.35 -18.73
C LEU A 123 2.53 -14.17 -17.63
N THR A 124 2.28 -15.20 -16.83
CA THR A 124 1.34 -15.13 -15.70
C THR A 124 1.79 -14.13 -14.65
N LEU A 125 3.07 -14.14 -14.27
CA LEU A 125 3.65 -13.14 -13.36
C LEU A 125 3.57 -11.72 -13.94
N PHE A 126 3.81 -11.57 -15.24
CA PHE A 126 3.64 -10.31 -15.93
C PHE A 126 2.19 -9.82 -15.93
N ILE A 127 1.22 -10.71 -16.18
CA ILE A 127 -0.21 -10.38 -16.12
C ILE A 127 -0.63 -9.93 -14.72
N ILE A 128 -0.14 -10.59 -13.66
CA ILE A 128 -0.39 -10.18 -12.27
C ILE A 128 0.14 -8.77 -12.01
N TYR A 129 1.34 -8.45 -12.50
CA TYR A 129 1.90 -7.11 -12.41
C TYR A 129 1.06 -6.06 -13.17
N ILE A 130 0.65 -6.34 -14.41
CA ILE A 130 -0.21 -5.44 -15.19
C ILE A 130 -1.57 -5.27 -14.51
N ALA A 131 -2.15 -6.34 -13.97
CA ALA A 131 -3.39 -6.29 -13.22
C ALA A 131 -3.26 -5.40 -11.97
N TYR A 132 -2.14 -5.49 -11.24
CA TYR A 132 -1.83 -4.58 -10.13
C TYR A 132 -1.71 -3.12 -10.59
N ALA A 133 -0.99 -2.85 -11.68
CA ALA A 133 -0.85 -1.48 -12.22
C ALA A 133 -2.19 -0.88 -12.68
N VAL A 134 -3.04 -1.69 -13.32
CA VAL A 134 -4.40 -1.28 -13.73
C VAL A 134 -5.29 -1.07 -12.51
N PHE A 135 -5.22 -1.95 -11.51
CA PHE A 135 -5.94 -1.79 -10.24
C PHE A 135 -5.54 -0.49 -9.53
N MET A 136 -4.24 -0.16 -9.54
CA MET A 136 -3.70 1.12 -9.03
C MET A 136 -4.32 2.34 -9.72
N LYS A 137 -4.51 2.29 -11.05
CA LYS A 137 -5.18 3.37 -11.80
C LYS A 137 -6.63 3.58 -11.34
N PHE A 138 -7.33 2.53 -10.91
CA PHE A 138 -8.68 2.60 -10.35
C PHE A 138 -8.72 2.85 -8.83
N ASN A 139 -7.58 3.02 -8.17
CA ASN A 139 -7.49 3.12 -6.71
C ASN A 139 -8.31 4.29 -6.14
N GLN A 140 -8.39 5.41 -6.84
CA GLN A 140 -9.20 6.59 -6.47
C GLN A 140 -10.71 6.28 -6.31
N GLN A 141 -11.23 5.26 -7.01
CA GLN A 141 -12.62 4.82 -6.90
C GLN A 141 -12.78 3.73 -5.84
N VAL A 142 -11.79 2.83 -5.72
CA VAL A 142 -11.76 1.77 -4.71
C VAL A 142 -11.64 2.36 -3.31
N GLU A 143 -10.78 3.35 -3.09
CA GLU A 143 -10.62 4.04 -1.81
C GLU A 143 -11.91 4.74 -1.39
N ARG A 144 -12.62 5.39 -2.33
CA ARG A 144 -13.94 5.98 -2.08
C ARG A 144 -15.00 4.95 -1.71
N CYS A 145 -14.99 3.78 -2.35
CA CYS A 145 -15.91 2.69 -2.06
C CYS A 145 -15.63 2.08 -0.69
N VAL A 146 -14.36 1.86 -0.35
CA VAL A 146 -13.93 1.25 0.91
C VAL A 146 -14.11 2.20 2.08
N LYS A 147 -13.79 3.49 1.93
CA LYS A 147 -14.11 4.51 2.95
C LYS A 147 -15.61 4.55 3.20
N LYS A 148 -16.47 4.43 2.18
CA LYS A 148 -17.93 4.31 2.37
C LYS A 148 -18.32 3.06 3.18
N ILE A 149 -17.74 1.90 2.91
CA ILE A 149 -18.03 0.65 3.62
C ILE A 149 -17.56 0.74 5.09
N ILE A 150 -16.35 1.26 5.32
CA ILE A 150 -15.78 1.41 6.68
C ILE A 150 -16.54 2.46 7.50
N TYR A 151 -16.89 3.62 6.93
CA TYR A 151 -17.72 4.62 7.63
C TYR A 151 -19.12 4.09 7.93
N LYS A 152 -19.72 3.33 7.02
CA LYS A 152 -21.01 2.67 7.23
C LYS A 152 -20.94 1.65 8.37
N ASN A 153 -19.83 0.91 8.49
CA ASN A 153 -19.66 -0.06 9.57
C ASN A 153 -19.37 0.60 10.94
N LYS A 154 -18.64 1.72 10.96
CA LYS A 154 -18.40 2.50 12.20
C LYS A 154 -19.67 3.19 12.70
N GLY A 155 -20.54 3.65 11.79
CA GLY A 155 -21.87 4.17 12.13
C GLY A 155 -22.82 3.09 12.69
N ASN A 156 -22.77 1.87 12.15
CA ASN A 156 -23.54 0.75 12.72
C ASN A 156 -23.03 0.29 14.08
N ALA A 157 -21.72 0.31 14.33
CA ALA A 157 -21.14 -0.03 15.64
C ALA A 157 -21.47 1.01 16.73
N ALA A 158 -21.48 2.30 16.39
CA ALA A 158 -21.90 3.37 17.30
C ALA A 158 -23.39 3.24 17.68
N ASN A 159 -24.27 3.02 16.70
CA ASN A 159 -25.71 2.82 16.94
C ASN A 159 -26.02 1.54 17.74
N SER A 160 -25.20 0.49 17.60
CA SER A 160 -25.37 -0.76 18.38
C SER A 160 -24.98 -0.59 19.85
N SER A 161 -24.06 0.33 20.14
CA SER A 161 -23.60 0.64 21.49
C SER A 161 -24.59 1.53 22.24
N GLU A 162 -25.23 2.48 21.55
CA GLU A 162 -26.30 3.31 22.13
C GLU A 162 -27.60 2.52 22.35
N THR A 163 -27.96 1.60 21.44
CA THR A 163 -29.18 0.79 21.57
C THR A 163 -29.11 -0.21 22.74
N SER A 164 -27.91 -0.68 23.09
CA SER A 164 -27.71 -1.59 24.23
C SER A 164 -27.81 -0.88 25.59
N MET A 165 -27.59 0.45 25.64
CA MET A 165 -27.82 1.26 26.84
C MET A 165 -29.25 1.80 26.98
N ALA A 166 -30.01 1.88 25.88
CA ALA A 166 -31.37 2.42 25.87
C ALA A 166 -32.48 1.39 26.14
N THR A 167 -32.16 0.10 26.31
CA THR A 167 -33.17 -0.95 26.55
C THR A 167 -33.26 -1.31 28.04
N GLN A 168 -33.78 -0.38 28.85
CA GLN A 168 -34.59 -0.73 30.04
C GLN A 168 -35.91 0.06 29.97
N PRO A 169 -37.06 -0.59 29.76
CA PRO A 169 -38.31 0.12 29.51
C PRO A 169 -39.09 0.42 30.80
N GLY A 170 -39.40 1.71 30.99
CA GLY A 170 -40.77 2.17 31.29
C GLY A 170 -41.25 2.23 32.74
N GLY A 171 -41.75 3.40 33.14
CA GLY A 171 -42.62 3.54 34.32
C GLY A 171 -43.05 4.95 34.69
N SER A 172 -44.16 5.43 34.10
CA SER A 172 -45.09 6.48 34.55
C SER A 172 -44.65 7.95 34.60
N VAL A 173 -45.25 8.70 33.67
CA VAL A 173 -45.62 10.12 33.78
C VAL A 173 -46.60 10.29 34.93
N THR A 174 -46.36 11.21 35.87
CA THR A 174 -47.44 11.82 36.66
C THR A 174 -47.11 13.28 36.99
N SER A 175 -48.02 14.13 36.52
CA SER A 175 -48.27 15.53 36.87
C SER A 175 -47.96 15.91 38.31
N ARG A 176 -47.29 17.06 38.52
CA ARG A 176 -47.62 18.03 39.59
C ARG A 176 -46.92 19.36 39.37
N ALA A 177 -47.65 20.29 38.77
CA ALA A 177 -47.46 21.71 39.02
C ALA A 177 -48.04 22.07 40.40
N ALA A 178 -47.42 23.06 41.05
CA ALA A 178 -47.92 23.84 42.19
C ALA A 178 -48.11 23.13 43.54
N SER A 179 -47.18 23.35 44.46
CA SER A 179 -47.43 23.75 45.86
C SER A 179 -46.12 23.78 46.64
N GLU A 180 -45.58 24.97 46.93
CA GLU A 180 -45.14 25.39 48.28
C GLU A 180 -44.40 26.73 48.21
N ARG A 181 -45.14 27.80 48.49
CA ARG A 181 -44.63 28.99 49.18
C ARG A 181 -44.54 28.64 50.67
N ARG A 182 -43.54 29.22 51.37
CA ARG A 182 -43.36 29.28 52.85
C ARG A 182 -43.04 27.90 53.45
N SER A 183 -42.14 27.70 54.41
CA SER A 183 -41.56 28.56 55.45
C SER A 183 -40.35 27.82 56.05
N GLY A 184 -39.32 28.57 56.46
CA GLY A 184 -38.16 28.05 57.18
C GLY A 184 -36.99 29.01 57.09
#